data_AF-A0A258GQG1-F1
#
_entry.id   AF-A0A258GQG1-F1
#
_cell.length_a   1.000
_cell.length_b   1.000
_cell.length_c   1.000
_cell.angle_alpha   90.00
_cell.angle_beta   90.00
_cell.angle_gamma   90.00
#
_symmetry.space_group_name_H-M   'P 1'
#
loop_
_entity.id
_entity.type
_entity.pdbx_description
1 polymer ?
#
loop_
_entity_poly.entity_id
_entity_poly.type
_entity_poly.pdbx_seq_one_letter_code
_entity_poly.pdbx_strand_id
1 'polypeptide(L)'
;MKRAALLFALALAAPIALAQPPTGKRPAPVLRPAIPLEVGAVVESFEMVPDRTVIFEPTADGKLRILSASDKDRLEPMPRNPGQVAVSLTVAQEIGAVMEFNSGLAFIFSYEATAGGVAIPTCPARGNAVASDQWPQGYTSIVIGKLKRVDGAAVCEHPAE
;
A
#
# COMPACT_ATOMS: atom_id res chain seq x y z
N MET A 1 64.21 25.86 42.96
CA MET A 1 64.41 24.56 42.27
C MET A 1 63.26 23.63 42.62
N LYS A 2 62.32 23.34 41.70
CA LYS A 2 61.32 22.26 41.85
C LYS A 2 60.70 21.90 40.49
N ARG A 3 61.27 20.82 39.95
CA ARG A 3 60.74 19.73 39.11
C ARG A 3 59.48 19.98 38.26
N ALA A 4 59.69 19.80 36.95
CA ALA A 4 58.71 19.36 35.97
C ALA A 4 58.08 18.02 36.35
N ALA A 5 56.80 17.86 36.05
CA ALA A 5 56.15 16.56 35.91
C ALA A 5 55.15 16.64 34.75
N LEU A 6 55.58 16.06 33.62
CA LEU A 6 54.77 15.72 32.47
C LEU A 6 53.78 14.63 32.91
N LEU A 7 52.47 14.83 32.74
CA LEU A 7 51.47 13.77 32.85
C LEU A 7 50.81 13.58 31.49
N PHE A 8 51.32 12.58 30.77
CA PHE A 8 50.70 11.96 29.61
C PHE A 8 49.48 11.18 30.10
N ALA A 9 48.28 11.69 29.84
CA ALA A 9 47.04 10.91 30.02
C ALA A 9 46.73 10.18 28.71
N LEU A 10 47.01 8.87 28.70
CA LEU A 10 46.48 7.93 27.71
C LEU A 10 44.95 7.94 27.79
N ALA A 11 44.27 8.42 26.73
CA ALA A 11 42.85 8.17 26.55
C ALA A 11 42.67 6.75 26.01
N LEU A 12 42.15 5.85 26.86
CA LEU A 12 41.68 4.52 26.48
C LEU A 12 40.53 4.66 25.46
N ALA A 13 40.79 4.26 24.23
CA ALA A 13 39.75 4.01 23.23
C ALA A 13 38.96 2.76 23.67
N ALA A 14 37.83 2.95 24.34
CA ALA A 14 36.87 1.88 24.57
C ALA A 14 36.24 1.47 23.23
N PRO A 15 36.17 0.18 22.87
CA PRO A 15 35.48 -0.24 21.67
C PRO A 15 33.99 0.00 21.87
N ILE A 16 33.40 0.85 21.02
CA ILE A 16 31.96 0.95 20.84
C ILE A 16 31.54 -0.43 20.32
N ALA A 17 31.02 -1.27 21.21
CA ALA A 17 30.34 -2.49 20.81
C ALA A 17 29.14 -2.07 19.95
N LEU A 18 29.27 -2.22 18.64
CA LEU A 18 28.16 -2.17 17.70
C LEU A 18 27.15 -3.21 18.18
N ALA A 19 26.07 -2.75 18.81
CA ALA A 19 24.94 -3.59 19.13
C ALA A 19 24.50 -4.26 17.83
N GLN A 20 24.73 -5.56 17.72
CA GLN A 20 24.30 -6.33 16.56
C GLN A 20 22.78 -6.19 16.46
N PRO A 21 22.23 -5.94 15.26
CA PRO A 21 20.78 -5.91 15.09
C PRO A 21 20.22 -7.28 15.53
N PRO A 22 19.10 -7.31 16.28
CA PRO A 22 18.55 -8.56 16.78
C PRO A 22 18.31 -9.53 15.61
N THR A 23 18.95 -10.70 15.68
CA THR A 23 18.93 -11.77 14.66
C THR A 23 17.62 -12.57 14.63
N GLY A 24 16.60 -12.13 15.37
CA GLY A 24 15.27 -12.70 15.29
C GLY A 24 14.55 -12.19 14.05
N LYS A 25 14.05 -13.10 13.19
CA LYS A 25 13.01 -12.74 12.21
C LYS A 25 11.89 -12.03 12.98
N ARG A 26 11.73 -10.73 12.76
CA ARG A 26 10.65 -9.96 13.36
C ARG A 26 9.34 -10.71 13.03
N PRO A 27 8.49 -11.02 14.03
CA PRO A 27 7.25 -11.73 13.78
C PRO A 27 6.49 -11.06 12.64
N ALA A 28 5.99 -11.86 11.69
CA ALA A 28 5.10 -11.33 10.67
C ALA A 28 3.91 -10.65 11.36
N PRO A 29 3.47 -9.46 10.90
CA PRO A 29 2.29 -8.82 11.46
C PRO A 29 1.11 -9.82 11.45
N VAL A 30 0.44 -9.99 12.59
CA VAL A 30 -0.80 -10.77 12.64
C VAL A 30 -1.88 -9.91 11.98
N LEU A 31 -2.27 -10.29 10.77
CA LEU A 31 -3.28 -9.58 10.00
C LEU A 31 -4.68 -9.91 10.53
N ARG A 32 -5.54 -8.90 10.61
CA ARG A 32 -6.96 -9.12 10.93
C ARG A 32 -7.60 -9.94 9.81
N PRO A 33 -8.56 -10.83 10.13
CA PRO A 33 -9.35 -11.50 9.10
C PRO A 33 -10.03 -10.46 8.23
N ALA A 34 -9.96 -10.70 6.93
CA ALA A 34 -10.53 -9.82 5.94
C ALA A 34 -12.07 -9.89 5.99
N ILE A 35 -12.76 -8.76 5.85
CA ILE A 35 -14.22 -8.76 5.71
C ILE A 35 -14.57 -9.43 4.38
N PRO A 36 -15.41 -10.49 4.35
CA PRO A 36 -15.80 -11.14 3.10
C PRO A 36 -16.51 -10.18 2.14
N LEU A 37 -16.23 -10.29 0.85
CA LEU A 37 -16.93 -9.55 -0.19
C LEU A 37 -17.89 -10.47 -0.94
N GLU A 38 -19.14 -10.02 -1.09
CA GLU A 38 -20.16 -10.76 -1.83
C GLU A 38 -20.01 -10.51 -3.34
N VAL A 39 -19.82 -11.59 -4.11
CA VAL A 39 -19.74 -11.52 -5.58
C VAL A 39 -21.11 -11.12 -6.15
N GLY A 40 -21.10 -10.13 -7.04
CA GLY A 40 -22.29 -9.53 -7.64
C GLY A 40 -22.83 -8.32 -6.88
N ALA A 41 -22.37 -8.09 -5.64
CA ALA A 41 -22.80 -6.94 -4.85
C ALA A 41 -22.30 -5.62 -5.46
N VAL A 42 -23.14 -4.59 -5.38
CA VAL A 42 -22.78 -3.20 -5.72
C VAL A 42 -22.54 -2.46 -4.41
N VAL A 43 -21.30 -2.10 -4.14
CA VAL A 43 -20.85 -1.50 -2.88
C VAL A 43 -20.33 -0.09 -3.11
N GLU A 44 -20.41 0.74 -2.06
CA GLU A 44 -19.80 2.09 -2.08
C GLU A 44 -18.29 2.03 -1.83
N SER A 45 -17.85 1.04 -1.08
CA SER A 45 -16.45 0.81 -0.74
C SER A 45 -16.19 -0.64 -0.37
N PHE A 46 -14.95 -1.09 -0.45
CA PHE A 46 -14.50 -2.37 0.09
C PHE A 46 -13.10 -2.27 0.70
N GLU A 47 -12.82 -3.15 1.67
CA GLU A 47 -11.51 -3.24 2.31
C GLU A 47 -10.56 -4.13 1.52
N MET A 48 -9.38 -3.60 1.25
CA MET A 48 -8.21 -4.33 0.80
C MET A 48 -7.31 -4.66 1.99
N VAL A 49 -6.91 -5.92 2.07
CA VAL A 49 -5.93 -6.44 3.04
C VAL A 49 -4.81 -7.15 2.28
N PRO A 50 -3.68 -7.50 2.92
CA PRO A 50 -2.60 -8.17 2.22
C PRO A 50 -3.06 -9.47 1.58
N ASP A 51 -2.54 -9.74 0.38
CA ASP A 51 -2.84 -10.92 -0.43
C ASP A 51 -4.30 -11.01 -0.93
N ARG A 52 -5.10 -9.97 -0.71
CA ARG A 52 -6.41 -9.82 -1.33
C ARG A 52 -6.27 -9.29 -2.75
N THR A 53 -6.91 -9.98 -3.70
CA THR A 53 -7.17 -9.50 -5.05
C THR A 53 -8.67 -9.34 -5.24
N VAL A 54 -9.10 -8.19 -5.76
CA VAL A 54 -10.51 -7.90 -6.07
C VAL A 54 -10.61 -7.52 -7.55
N ILE A 55 -11.58 -8.11 -8.24
CA ILE A 55 -11.96 -7.71 -9.60
C ILE A 55 -13.33 -7.05 -9.51
N PHE A 56 -13.46 -5.86 -10.05
CA PHE A 56 -14.71 -5.12 -10.03
C PHE A 56 -14.98 -4.35 -11.32
N GLU A 57 -16.24 -3.95 -11.51
CA GLU A 57 -16.68 -3.02 -12.54
C GLU A 57 -17.19 -1.73 -11.88
N PRO A 58 -16.72 -0.55 -12.31
CA PRO A 58 -17.32 0.70 -11.87
C PRO A 58 -18.71 0.85 -12.49
N THR A 59 -19.69 1.20 -11.66
CA THR A 59 -21.05 1.52 -12.12
C THR A 59 -21.15 2.99 -12.55
N ALA A 60 -22.23 3.34 -13.26
CA ALA A 60 -22.45 4.71 -13.74
C ALA A 60 -22.57 5.75 -12.61
N ASP A 61 -23.00 5.35 -11.41
CA ASP A 61 -23.09 6.19 -10.20
C ASP A 61 -21.80 6.22 -9.38
N GLY A 62 -20.72 5.59 -9.86
CA GLY A 62 -19.40 5.58 -9.21
C GLY A 62 -19.25 4.54 -8.09
N LYS A 63 -20.23 3.64 -7.93
CA LYS A 63 -20.15 2.47 -7.05
C LYS A 63 -19.38 1.34 -7.72
N LEU A 64 -19.15 0.27 -6.97
CA LEU A 64 -18.26 -0.82 -7.33
C LEU A 64 -19.05 -2.12 -7.36
N ARG A 65 -19.20 -2.72 -8.52
CA ARG A 65 -19.75 -4.06 -8.65
C ARG A 65 -18.64 -5.09 -8.48
N ILE A 66 -18.67 -5.86 -7.40
CA ILE A 66 -17.68 -6.91 -7.14
C ILE A 66 -17.94 -8.10 -8.08
N LEU A 67 -16.93 -8.50 -8.85
CA LEU A 67 -16.99 -9.66 -9.74
C LEU A 67 -16.26 -10.87 -9.17
N SER A 68 -15.18 -10.61 -8.43
CA SER A 68 -14.40 -11.64 -7.76
C SER A 68 -13.64 -11.01 -6.59
N ALA A 69 -13.45 -11.78 -5.52
CA ALA A 69 -12.54 -11.46 -4.44
C ALA A 69 -11.85 -12.75 -4.00
N SER A 70 -10.52 -12.75 -3.98
CA SER A 70 -9.71 -13.85 -3.46
C SER A 70 -8.76 -13.33 -2.40
N ASP A 71 -8.67 -14.04 -1.28
CA ASP A 71 -7.70 -13.80 -0.20
C ASP A 71 -6.55 -14.82 -0.26
N LYS A 72 -6.22 -15.30 -1.46
CA LYS A 72 -5.27 -16.39 -1.71
C LYS A 72 -4.34 -16.02 -2.84
N ASP A 73 -3.06 -16.32 -2.64
CA ASP A 73 -1.96 -16.33 -3.61
C ASP A 73 -1.82 -15.08 -4.49
N ARG A 74 -0.89 -14.20 -4.08
CA ARG A 74 -0.38 -13.04 -4.85
C ARG A 74 0.21 -13.40 -6.22
N LEU A 75 0.48 -14.68 -6.48
CA LEU A 75 1.19 -15.14 -7.68
C LEU A 75 0.27 -15.35 -8.89
N GLU A 76 -1.06 -15.37 -8.70
CA GLU A 76 -1.97 -15.40 -9.83
C GLU A 76 -1.95 -14.03 -10.55
N PRO A 77 -1.72 -13.99 -11.88
CA PRO A 77 -1.69 -12.73 -12.59
C PRO A 77 -3.03 -12.01 -12.48
N MET A 78 -3.02 -10.75 -12.06
CA MET A 78 -4.22 -9.92 -12.11
C MET A 78 -4.67 -9.78 -13.58
N PRO A 79 -5.90 -10.17 -13.95
CA PRO A 79 -6.35 -10.06 -15.32
C PRO A 79 -6.55 -8.60 -15.73
N ARG A 80 -6.41 -8.31 -17.03
CA ARG A 80 -6.81 -7.03 -17.63
C ARG A 80 -7.95 -7.26 -18.61
N ASN A 81 -9.18 -7.21 -18.11
CA ASN A 81 -10.38 -7.41 -18.92
C ASN A 81 -11.01 -6.05 -19.27
N PRO A 82 -11.48 -5.84 -20.52
CA PRO A 82 -12.16 -4.62 -20.90
C PRO A 82 -13.32 -4.29 -19.96
N GLY A 83 -13.38 -3.04 -19.47
CA GLY A 83 -14.44 -2.58 -18.57
C GLY A 83 -14.27 -2.95 -17.09
N GLN A 84 -13.24 -3.73 -16.74
CA GLN A 84 -12.99 -4.20 -15.38
C GLN A 84 -11.70 -3.62 -14.82
N VAL A 85 -11.59 -3.64 -13.49
CA VAL A 85 -10.36 -3.32 -12.76
C VAL A 85 -10.07 -4.49 -11.85
N ALA A 86 -8.87 -5.06 -11.98
CA ALA A 86 -8.30 -5.94 -10.97
C ALA A 86 -7.39 -5.10 -10.06
N VAL A 87 -7.52 -5.27 -8.75
CA VAL A 87 -6.73 -4.57 -7.75
C VAL A 87 -6.19 -5.56 -6.72
N SER A 88 -4.93 -5.38 -6.30
CA SER A 88 -4.31 -6.17 -5.24
C SER A 88 -3.54 -5.29 -4.27
N LEU A 89 -3.49 -5.71 -3.01
CA LEU A 89 -2.68 -5.06 -1.97
C LEU A 89 -1.56 -5.99 -1.51
N THR A 90 -0.33 -5.52 -1.68
CA THR A 90 0.88 -6.16 -1.14
C THR A 90 1.39 -5.35 0.05
N VAL A 91 1.77 -6.02 1.13
CA VAL A 91 2.46 -5.37 2.26
C VAL A 91 3.77 -6.09 2.53
N ALA A 92 4.88 -5.34 2.53
CA ALA A 92 6.21 -5.85 2.84
C ALA A 92 6.91 -4.90 3.82
N GLN A 93 7.77 -5.44 4.70
CA GLN A 93 8.38 -4.66 5.78
C GLN A 93 9.34 -3.59 5.25
N GLU A 94 10.01 -3.88 4.14
CA GLU A 94 11.06 -3.06 3.55
C GLU A 94 10.50 -1.88 2.74
N ILE A 95 9.34 -2.06 2.10
CA ILE A 95 8.76 -1.08 1.15
C ILE A 95 7.42 -0.49 1.59
N GLY A 96 6.77 -1.06 2.61
CA GLY A 96 5.44 -0.64 3.05
C GLY A 96 4.32 -1.32 2.26
N ALA A 97 3.25 -0.57 1.99
CA ALA A 97 2.08 -1.05 1.28
C ALA A 97 2.11 -0.63 -0.18
N VAL A 98 1.83 -1.56 -1.08
CA VAL A 98 1.73 -1.32 -2.53
C VAL A 98 0.36 -1.80 -2.99
N MET A 99 -0.46 -0.87 -3.46
CA MET A 99 -1.70 -1.18 -4.17
C MET A 99 -1.41 -1.18 -5.67
N GLU A 100 -1.68 -2.29 -6.35
CA GLU A 100 -1.52 -2.39 -7.79
C GLU A 100 -2.89 -2.51 -8.45
N PHE A 101 -3.13 -1.68 -9.47
CA PHE A 101 -4.31 -1.70 -10.32
C PHE A 101 -3.91 -2.22 -11.70
N ASN A 102 -4.60 -3.25 -12.17
CA ASN A 102 -4.58 -3.67 -13.57
C ASN A 102 -5.92 -3.31 -14.21
N SER A 103 -5.98 -2.12 -14.81
CA SER A 103 -7.22 -1.54 -15.34
C SER A 103 -7.42 -1.92 -16.80
N GLY A 104 -8.60 -2.40 -17.17
CA GLY A 104 -9.07 -2.51 -18.54
C GLY A 104 -10.09 -1.41 -18.92
N LEU A 105 -10.20 -0.36 -18.13
CA LEU A 105 -11.07 0.79 -18.43
C LEU A 105 -10.48 1.64 -19.56
N ALA A 106 -11.34 2.22 -20.40
CA ALA A 106 -10.91 3.09 -21.50
C ALA A 106 -10.46 4.50 -21.05
N PHE A 107 -10.53 4.79 -19.75
CA PHE A 107 -10.28 6.11 -19.18
C PHE A 107 -9.44 6.02 -17.89
N ILE A 108 -8.82 7.15 -17.55
CA ILE A 108 -8.12 7.34 -16.27
C ILE A 108 -9.16 7.60 -15.18
N PHE A 109 -8.95 7.05 -13.99
CA PHE A 109 -9.82 7.28 -12.84
C PHE A 109 -9.03 7.62 -11.59
N SER A 110 -9.59 8.48 -10.74
CA SER A 110 -9.19 8.61 -9.34
C SER A 110 -10.10 7.75 -8.48
N TYR A 111 -9.63 7.44 -7.28
CA TYR A 111 -10.36 6.63 -6.31
C TYR A 111 -10.15 7.22 -4.92
N GLU A 112 -11.18 7.11 -4.07
CA GLU A 112 -11.04 7.46 -2.65
C GLU A 112 -10.36 6.30 -1.92
N ALA A 113 -9.41 6.61 -1.04
CA ALA A 113 -8.75 5.63 -0.19
C ALA A 113 -8.72 6.12 1.26
N THR A 114 -8.98 5.20 2.20
CA THR A 114 -8.81 5.49 3.63
C THR A 114 -8.06 4.37 4.34
N ALA A 115 -7.30 4.73 5.39
CA ALA A 115 -6.67 3.80 6.31
C ALA A 115 -7.01 4.21 7.75
N GLY A 116 -7.56 3.27 8.53
CA GLY A 116 -8.03 3.59 9.89
C GLY A 116 -9.10 4.68 9.94
N GLY A 117 -9.88 4.85 8.86
CA GLY A 117 -10.91 5.90 8.74
C GLY A 117 -10.39 7.27 8.32
N VAL A 118 -9.09 7.42 8.05
CA VAL A 118 -8.48 8.68 7.60
C VAL A 118 -8.18 8.58 6.09
N ALA A 119 -8.50 9.63 5.34
CA ALA A 119 -8.18 9.71 3.92
C ALA A 119 -6.66 9.68 3.69
N ILE A 120 -6.22 8.93 2.69
CA ILE A 120 -4.80 8.77 2.33
C ILE A 120 -4.57 9.27 0.90
N PRO A 121 -3.37 9.82 0.60
CA PRO A 121 -3.05 10.30 -0.74
C PRO A 121 -3.12 9.18 -1.77
N THR A 122 -3.60 9.48 -2.97
CA THR A 122 -3.68 8.54 -4.10
C THR A 122 -3.18 9.17 -5.39
N CYS A 123 -2.73 8.33 -6.33
CA CYS A 123 -2.51 8.72 -7.72
C CYS A 123 -3.65 8.19 -8.61
N PRO A 124 -4.07 8.94 -9.64
CA PRO A 124 -5.02 8.42 -10.61
C PRO A 124 -4.49 7.15 -11.30
N ALA A 125 -5.32 6.11 -11.31
CA ALA A 125 -5.04 4.88 -12.03
C ALA A 125 -5.30 5.08 -13.54
N ARG A 126 -4.34 4.61 -14.35
CA ARG A 126 -4.38 4.78 -15.81
C ARG A 126 -5.45 3.87 -16.44
N GLY A 127 -6.01 4.32 -17.55
CA GLY A 127 -6.89 3.48 -18.39
C GLY A 127 -6.08 2.44 -19.18
N ASN A 128 -6.61 1.23 -19.28
CA ASN A 128 -6.03 0.10 -20.03
C ASN A 128 -4.55 -0.18 -19.70
N ALA A 129 -4.15 0.01 -18.44
CA ALA A 129 -2.77 -0.02 -18.02
C ALA A 129 -2.62 -0.51 -16.57
N VAL A 130 -1.37 -0.80 -16.19
CA VAL A 130 -0.99 -0.97 -14.79
C VAL A 130 -0.74 0.40 -14.18
N ALA A 131 -1.22 0.60 -12.96
CA ALA A 131 -0.86 1.71 -12.10
C ALA A 131 -0.64 1.19 -10.68
N SER A 132 0.16 1.88 -9.89
CA SER A 132 0.37 1.52 -8.49
C SER A 132 0.46 2.75 -7.61
N ASP A 133 -0.03 2.60 -6.39
CA ASP A 133 0.21 3.51 -5.29
C ASP A 133 1.02 2.81 -4.21
N GLN A 134 1.90 3.56 -3.56
CA GLN A 134 2.75 3.07 -2.50
C GLN A 134 2.69 3.99 -1.29
N TRP A 135 2.51 3.40 -0.11
CA TRP A 135 2.56 4.08 1.17
C TRP A 135 3.62 3.44 2.08
N PRO A 136 4.17 4.19 3.06
CA PRO A 136 5.19 3.67 3.97
C PRO A 136 4.64 2.54 4.87
N GLN A 137 5.42 2.11 5.86
CA GLN A 137 4.97 1.06 6.78
C GLN A 137 3.74 1.50 7.60
N GLY A 138 2.88 0.54 7.94
CA GLY A 138 1.70 0.75 8.81
C GLY A 138 0.35 0.62 8.08
N TYR A 139 0.32 0.79 6.76
CA TYR A 139 -0.88 0.64 5.93
C TYR A 139 -1.17 -0.84 5.64
N THR A 140 -1.73 -1.55 6.62
CA THR A 140 -2.04 -2.99 6.52
C THR A 140 -3.49 -3.27 6.11
N SER A 141 -4.32 -2.24 6.01
CA SER A 141 -5.70 -2.30 5.54
C SER A 141 -6.04 -0.96 4.91
N ILE A 142 -6.58 -0.99 3.70
CA ILE A 142 -6.92 0.20 2.91
C ILE A 142 -8.32 0.00 2.36
N VAL A 143 -9.23 0.91 2.67
CA VAL A 143 -10.58 0.90 2.11
C VAL A 143 -10.58 1.70 0.83
N ILE A 144 -10.94 1.05 -0.29
CA ILE A 144 -11.17 1.70 -1.58
C ILE A 144 -12.63 2.09 -1.65
N GLY A 145 -12.89 3.36 -1.96
CA GLY A 145 -14.22 3.96 -2.09
C GLY A 145 -14.54 4.38 -3.52
N LYS A 146 -15.31 5.45 -3.63
CA LYS A 146 -15.88 5.95 -4.88
C LYS A 146 -14.81 6.17 -5.95
N LEU A 147 -15.13 5.74 -7.18
CA LEU A 147 -14.31 6.03 -8.36
C LEU A 147 -14.85 7.24 -9.10
N LYS A 148 -13.94 8.07 -9.63
CA LYS A 148 -14.28 9.20 -10.49
C LYS A 148 -13.41 9.18 -11.73
N ARG A 149 -14.05 9.32 -12.90
CA ARG A 149 -13.35 9.54 -14.15
C ARG A 149 -12.57 10.85 -14.11
N VAL A 150 -11.32 10.81 -14.58
CA VAL A 150 -10.46 11.99 -14.72
C VAL A 150 -10.42 12.40 -16.18
N ASP A 151 -11.03 13.54 -16.49
CA ASP A 151 -10.97 14.18 -17.80
C ASP A 151 -9.85 15.23 -17.77
N GLY A 152 -8.61 14.84 -18.07
CA GLY A 152 -7.47 15.77 -18.11
C GLY A 152 -6.16 15.19 -17.56
N ALA A 153 -5.29 16.09 -17.08
CA ALA A 153 -3.99 15.70 -16.54
C ALA A 153 -4.16 14.86 -15.25
N ALA A 154 -3.56 13.67 -15.24
CA ALA A 154 -3.50 12.80 -14.07
C ALA A 154 -2.41 13.30 -13.12
N VAL A 155 -2.81 13.96 -12.02
CA VAL A 155 -1.89 14.48 -11.01
C VAL A 155 -2.06 13.65 -9.73
N CYS A 156 -0.95 13.20 -9.17
CA CYS A 156 -0.95 12.53 -7.86
C CYS A 156 -1.28 13.52 -6.74
N GLU A 157 -2.13 13.10 -5.81
CA GLU A 157 -2.34 13.85 -4.57
C GLU A 157 -1.15 13.56 -3.67
N HIS A 158 -0.27 14.55 -3.47
CA HIS A 158 0.76 14.47 -2.43
C HIS A 158 0.25 15.20 -1.19
N PRO A 159 0.45 14.66 0.03
CA PRO A 159 0.22 15.46 1.22
C PRO A 159 1.14 16.69 1.15
N ALA A 160 0.60 17.86 1.47
CA ALA A 160 1.42 19.06 1.62
C ALA A 160 2.50 18.78 2.68
N GLU A 161 3.77 18.97 2.30
CA GLU A 161 4.90 18.92 3.24
C GLU A 161 4.74 19.94 4.38
#